data_AF-A0A183GNG0-F1
#
_entry.id   AF-A0A183GNG0-F1
#
_cell.length_a   1.000
_cell.length_b   1.000
_cell.length_c   1.000
_cell.angle_alpha   90.00
_cell.angle_beta   90.00
_cell.angle_gamma   90.00
#
_symmetry.space_group_name_H-M   'P 1'
#
loop_
_entity.id
_entity.type
_entity.pdbx_description
1 polymer ?
#
loop_
_entity_poly.entity_id
_entity_poly.type
_entity_poly.pdbx_seq_one_letter_code
_entity_poly.pdbx_strand_id
1 'polypeptide(L)'
;MLLFYGASSSKVGQEFLWQYFKENMGYLMEKFGGAGSSLFQRCMKLSIERQCSEEFTHEVEDFFCKGLSAEDRQTLDRPIKQAVESVRLNNHLLQSNMGDIQEFLKNHGV
;
A
#
# COMPACT_ATOMS: atom_id res chain seq x y z
N MET A 1 9.01 10.71 -4.10
CA MET A 1 9.31 9.26 -4.02
C MET A 1 10.12 8.88 -2.78
N LEU A 2 11.33 9.42 -2.55
CA LEU A 2 12.19 9.00 -1.42
C LEU A 2 11.53 9.20 -0.04
N LEU A 3 10.80 10.30 0.15
CA LEU A 3 10.06 10.55 1.39
C LEU A 3 8.96 9.50 1.65
N PHE A 4 8.21 9.12 0.61
CA PHE A 4 7.21 8.04 0.69
C PHE A 4 7.86 6.70 1.05
N TYR A 5 9.02 6.40 0.44
CA TYR A 5 9.76 5.18 0.74
C TYR A 5 10.29 5.15 2.18
N GLY A 6 10.83 6.27 2.66
CA GLY A 6 11.29 6.40 4.04
C GLY A 6 10.15 6.20 5.04
N ALA A 7 9.01 6.86 4.82
CA ALA A 7 7.84 6.71 5.66
C ALA A 7 7.29 5.26 5.67
N SER A 8 7.30 4.56 4.53
CA SER A 8 6.76 3.19 4.47
C SER A 8 7.62 2.11 5.16
N SER A 9 8.77 2.48 5.74
CA SER A 9 9.73 1.53 6.32
C SER A 9 9.48 1.16 7.79
N SER A 10 8.54 1.82 8.47
CA SER A 10 8.11 1.46 9.82
C SER A 10 6.60 1.30 9.89
N LYS A 11 6.08 0.55 10.88
CA LYS A 11 4.63 0.37 11.03
C LYS A 11 3.89 1.70 11.20
N VAL A 12 4.38 2.56 12.10
CA VAL A 12 3.83 3.90 12.33
C VAL A 12 3.88 4.75 11.06
N GLY A 13 4.97 4.67 10.30
CA GLY A 13 5.11 5.43 9.07
C GLY A 13 4.21 4.92 7.95
N GLN A 14 3.92 3.62 7.87
CA GLN A 14 2.95 3.05 6.93
C GLN A 14 1.52 3.53 7.21
N GLU A 15 1.11 3.56 8.48
CA GLU A 15 -0.20 4.09 8.91
C GLU A 15 -0.34 5.58 8.57
N PHE A 16 0.68 6.38 8.92
CA PHE A 16 0.75 7.78 8.54
C PHE A 16 0.66 7.98 7.03
N LEU A 17 1.43 7.19 6.25
CA LEU A 17 1.53 7.37 4.81
C LEU A 17 0.21 7.10 4.11
N TRP A 18 -0.50 6.04 4.51
CA TRP A 18 -1.82 5.75 3.96
C TRP A 18 -2.82 6.85 4.27
N GLN A 19 -2.87 7.32 5.52
CA GLN A 19 -3.77 8.40 5.91
C GLN A 19 -3.46 9.69 5.15
N TYR A 20 -2.18 10.07 5.07
CA TYR A 20 -1.73 11.23 4.31
C TYR A 20 -2.10 11.13 2.84
N PHE A 21 -1.93 9.95 2.22
CA PHE A 21 -2.30 9.73 0.82
C PHE A 21 -3.81 9.92 0.61
N LYS A 22 -4.65 9.33 1.46
CA LYS A 22 -6.12 9.46 1.37
C LYS A 22 -6.56 10.92 1.44
N GLU A 23 -6.05 11.66 2.41
CA GLU A 23 -6.42 13.06 2.66
C GLU A 23 -5.96 14.01 1.55
N ASN A 24 -4.85 13.68 0.88
CA ASN A 24 -4.18 14.58 -0.06
C ASN A 24 -4.16 14.06 -1.50
N MET A 25 -4.93 13.01 -1.83
CA MET A 25 -4.84 12.32 -3.13
C MET A 25 -4.98 13.29 -4.31
N GLY A 26 -5.96 14.21 -4.28
CA GLY A 26 -6.16 15.19 -5.35
C GLY A 26 -4.96 16.13 -5.52
N TYR A 27 -4.40 16.63 -4.41
CA TYR A 27 -3.19 17.46 -4.43
C TYR A 27 -1.98 16.70 -4.97
N LEU A 28 -1.79 15.44 -4.53
CA LEU A 28 -0.69 14.59 -5.00
C LEU A 28 -0.84 14.28 -6.49
N MET A 29 -2.07 14.06 -6.97
CA MET A 29 -2.36 13.82 -8.37
C MET A 29 -2.03 15.07 -9.21
N GLU A 30 -2.44 16.27 -8.77
CA GLU A 30 -2.08 17.53 -9.44
C GLU A 30 -0.56 17.72 -9.48
N LYS A 31 0.14 17.60 -8.34
CA LYS A 31 1.57 17.90 -8.25
C LYS A 31 2.46 16.85 -8.88
N PHE A 32 2.03 15.59 -8.94
CA PHE A 32 2.84 14.51 -9.49
C PHE A 32 2.56 14.23 -10.97
N GLY A 33 1.71 15.02 -11.63
CA GLY A 33 1.49 14.93 -13.08
C GLY A 33 0.35 13.99 -13.49
N GLY A 34 -0.66 13.84 -12.64
CA GLY A 34 -1.89 13.10 -12.91
C GLY A 34 -1.83 11.61 -12.55
N ALA A 35 -2.97 10.93 -12.68
CA ALA A 35 -3.14 9.50 -12.37
C ALA A 35 -2.23 8.59 -13.21
N GLY A 36 -1.93 8.97 -14.46
CA GLY A 36 -1.05 8.23 -15.37
C GLY A 36 0.44 8.37 -15.06
N SER A 37 0.83 9.33 -14.21
CA SER A 37 2.24 9.58 -13.91
C SER A 37 2.87 8.44 -13.11
N SER A 38 4.07 8.03 -13.54
CA SER A 38 4.88 7.02 -12.85
C SER A 38 5.20 7.42 -11.40
N LEU A 39 5.39 8.72 -11.14
CA LEU A 39 5.65 9.23 -9.79
C LEU A 39 4.41 9.08 -8.90
N PHE A 40 3.24 9.47 -9.38
CA PHE A 40 1.99 9.33 -8.64
C PHE A 40 1.70 7.87 -8.33
N GLN A 41 1.75 7.00 -9.34
CA GLN A 41 1.51 5.57 -9.18
C GLN A 41 2.51 4.92 -8.23
N ARG A 42 3.79 5.33 -8.23
CA ARG A 42 4.77 4.80 -7.29
C ARG A 42 4.49 5.25 -5.86
N CYS A 43 4.13 6.50 -5.63
CA CYS A 43 3.76 7.02 -4.32
C CYS A 43 2.48 6.34 -3.79
N MET A 44 1.48 6.14 -4.65
CA MET A 44 0.27 5.37 -4.34
C MET A 44 0.63 3.95 -3.91
N LYS A 45 1.40 3.22 -4.73
CA LYS A 45 1.84 1.85 -4.42
C LYS A 45 2.59 1.77 -3.09
N LEU A 46 3.53 2.68 -2.83
CA LEU A 46 4.29 2.73 -1.58
C LEU A 46 3.41 2.96 -0.34
N SER A 47 2.25 3.59 -0.50
CA SER A 47 1.28 3.83 0.57
C SER A 47 0.44 2.58 0.89
N ILE A 48 0.52 1.53 0.06
CA ILE A 48 -0.33 0.34 0.11
C ILE A 48 0.50 -0.94 0.30
N GLU A 49 1.52 -1.15 -0.54
CA GLU A 49 2.16 -2.46 -0.82
C GLU A 49 2.89 -3.12 0.36
N ARG A 50 3.12 -2.40 1.47
CA ARG A 50 3.81 -2.92 2.66
C ARG A 50 2.90 -3.33 3.81
N GLN A 51 1.59 -3.13 3.67
CA GLN A 51 0.61 -3.63 4.62
C GLN A 51 0.39 -5.14 4.39
N CYS A 52 -0.26 -5.81 5.35
CA CYS A 52 -0.41 -7.27 5.35
C CYS A 52 -1.72 -7.78 5.99
N SER A 53 -2.78 -6.97 6.01
CA SER A 53 -4.08 -7.42 6.54
C SER A 53 -5.17 -7.40 5.48
N GLU A 54 -6.15 -8.30 5.61
CA GLU A 54 -7.27 -8.42 4.67
C GLU A 54 -8.21 -7.21 4.76
N GLU A 55 -8.44 -6.70 5.96
CA GLU A 55 -9.26 -5.51 6.21
C GLU A 55 -8.70 -4.29 5.46
N PHE A 56 -7.37 -4.17 5.39
CA PHE A 56 -6.72 -3.11 4.64
C PHE A 56 -6.94 -3.23 3.13
N THR A 57 -7.01 -4.45 2.59
CA THR A 57 -7.31 -4.65 1.16
C THR A 57 -8.70 -4.13 0.80
N HIS A 58 -9.69 -4.39 1.65
CA HIS A 58 -11.04 -3.87 1.49
C HIS A 58 -11.09 -2.35 1.61
N GLU A 59 -10.37 -1.77 2.58
CA GLU A 59 -10.29 -0.32 2.74
C GLU A 59 -9.73 0.37 1.48
N VAL A 60 -8.68 -0.20 0.88
CA VAL A 60 -8.06 0.32 -0.34
C VAL A 60 -9.04 0.25 -1.52
N GLU A 61 -9.70 -0.90 -1.72
CA GLU A 61 -10.68 -1.08 -2.79
C GLU A 61 -11.86 -0.10 -2.65
N ASP A 62 -12.38 0.06 -1.43
CA ASP A 62 -13.46 1.00 -1.11
C ASP A 62 -13.07 2.46 -1.37
N PHE A 63 -11.86 2.85 -0.96
CA PHE A 63 -11.35 4.20 -1.13
C PHE A 63 -11.31 4.60 -2.61
N PHE A 64 -10.71 3.76 -3.47
CA PHE A 64 -10.62 4.05 -4.89
C PHE A 64 -11.94 3.90 -5.63
N CYS A 65 -12.83 3.00 -5.18
CA CYS A 65 -14.19 2.89 -5.72
C CYS A 65 -15.05 4.14 -5.47
N LYS A 66 -14.78 4.90 -4.39
CA LYS A 66 -15.55 6.10 -4.03
C LYS A 66 -14.86 7.40 -4.44
N GLY A 67 -13.53 7.42 -4.50
CA GLY A 67 -12.73 8.65 -4.62
C GLY A 67 -12.24 9.03 -6.02
N LEU A 68 -12.35 8.16 -7.03
CA LEU A 68 -11.82 8.41 -8.38
C LEU A 68 -12.90 8.67 -9.43
N SER A 69 -12.59 9.58 -10.37
CA SER A 69 -13.33 9.74 -11.62
C SER A 69 -13.29 8.43 -12.46
N ALA A 70 -14.19 8.28 -13.42
CA ALA A 70 -14.22 7.09 -14.27
C ALA A 70 -12.91 6.88 -15.05
N GLU A 71 -12.33 7.98 -15.56
CA GLU A 71 -11.07 7.97 -16.32
C GLU A 71 -9.87 7.63 -15.44
N ASP A 72 -9.76 8.26 -14.27
CA ASP A 72 -8.67 7.98 -13.33
C ASP A 72 -8.77 6.54 -12.80
N ARG A 73 -9.98 6.04 -12.59
CA ARG A 73 -10.21 4.66 -12.16
C ARG A 73 -9.77 3.67 -13.23
N GLN A 74 -10.08 3.93 -14.50
CA GLN A 74 -9.60 3.09 -15.60
C GLN A 74 -8.07 3.11 -15.68
N THR A 75 -7.47 4.28 -15.52
CA THR A 75 -6.01 4.47 -15.54
C THR A 75 -5.32 3.75 -14.40
N LEU A 76 -5.92 3.78 -13.20
CA LEU A 76 -5.35 3.24 -11.97
C LEU A 76 -5.77 1.79 -11.67
N ASP A 77 -6.68 1.19 -12.44
CA ASP A 77 -7.21 -0.17 -12.20
C ASP A 77 -6.09 -1.20 -12.01
N ARG A 78 -5.17 -1.28 -12.98
CA ARG A 78 -4.02 -2.19 -12.92
C ARG A 78 -3.10 -1.91 -11.73
N PRO A 79 -2.56 -0.69 -11.53
CA PRO A 79 -1.64 -0.45 -10.42
C PRO A 79 -2.28 -0.59 -9.04
N ILE A 80 -3.58 -0.32 -8.88
CA ILE A 80 -4.32 -0.59 -7.63
C ILE A 80 -4.39 -2.10 -7.39
N LYS A 81 -4.83 -2.90 -8.37
CA LYS A 81 -4.89 -4.36 -8.24
C LYS A 81 -3.53 -4.97 -7.88
N GLN A 82 -2.46 -4.50 -8.51
CA GLN A 82 -1.09 -4.94 -8.18
C GLN A 82 -0.70 -4.60 -6.73
N ALA A 83 -1.05 -3.42 -6.24
CA ALA A 83 -0.74 -3.00 -4.88
C ALA A 83 -1.54 -3.82 -3.84
N VAL A 84 -2.84 -4.04 -4.10
CA VAL A 84 -3.71 -4.89 -3.27
C VAL A 84 -3.21 -6.33 -3.26
N GLU A 85 -2.81 -6.88 -4.41
CA GLU A 85 -2.26 -8.23 -4.48
C GLU A 85 -0.96 -8.38 -3.68
N SER A 86 -0.13 -7.33 -3.63
CA SER A 86 1.06 -7.31 -2.77
C SER A 86 0.69 -7.43 -1.28
N VAL A 87 -0.37 -6.75 -0.85
CA VAL A 87 -0.88 -6.86 0.54
C VAL A 87 -1.42 -8.26 0.84
N ARG A 88 -2.18 -8.85 -0.09
CA ARG A 88 -2.68 -10.23 0.04
C ARG A 88 -1.53 -11.23 0.15
N LEU A 89 -0.51 -11.08 -0.70
CA LEU A 89 0.69 -11.90 -0.66
C LEU A 89 1.43 -11.76 0.68
N ASN A 90 1.58 -10.53 1.18
CA ASN A 90 2.22 -10.28 2.48
C ASN A 90 1.45 -10.95 3.62
N ASN A 91 0.11 -10.86 3.63
CA ASN A 91 -0.71 -11.54 4.63
C ASN A 91 -0.52 -13.06 4.56
N HIS A 92 -0.60 -13.64 3.36
CA HIS A 92 -0.41 -15.07 3.16
C HIS A 92 0.96 -15.54 3.64
N LEU A 93 2.03 -14.84 3.25
CA LEU A 93 3.39 -15.14 3.71
C LEU A 93 3.52 -15.03 5.24
N LEU A 94 2.88 -14.04 5.85
CA LEU A 94 2.87 -13.91 7.31
C LEU A 94 2.21 -15.12 7.96
N GLN A 95 0.99 -15.49 7.53
CA GLN A 95 0.26 -16.63 8.11
C GLN A 95 0.98 -17.96 7.90
N SER A 96 1.56 -18.18 6.73
CA SER A 96 2.23 -19.45 6.40
C SER A 96 3.58 -19.62 7.10
N ASN A 97 4.34 -18.54 7.32
CA ASN A 97 5.71 -18.65 7.82
C ASN A 97 5.87 -18.23 9.30
N MET A 98 4.86 -17.61 9.92
CA MET A 98 4.99 -17.09 11.28
C MET A 98 5.37 -18.17 12.30
N GLY A 99 4.75 -19.35 12.22
CA GLY A 99 5.03 -20.47 13.14
C GLY A 99 6.50 -20.92 13.04
N ASP A 100 6.94 -21.24 11.83
CA ASP A 100 8.29 -21.72 11.56
C ASP A 100 9.37 -20.70 11.96
N ILE A 101 9.13 -19.41 11.66
CA ILE A 101 10.05 -18.33 12.04
C ILE A 101 10.09 -18.16 13.56
N GLN A 102 8.93 -18.20 14.24
CA GLN A 102 8.89 -18.10 15.70
C GLN A 102 9.61 -19.26 16.37
N GLU A 103 9.42 -20.49 15.88
CA GLU A 103 10.13 -21.67 16.39
C GLU A 103 11.63 -21.55 16.16
N PHE A 104 12.05 -21.16 14.95
CA PHE A 104 13.45 -20.95 14.64
C PHE A 104 14.12 -19.91 15.56
N LEU A 105 13.49 -18.75 15.76
CA LEU A 105 14.02 -17.69 16.61
C LEU A 105 14.12 -18.12 18.09
N LYS A 106 13.07 -18.78 18.61
CA LYS A 106 13.09 -19.34 19.98
C LYS A 106 14.24 -20.33 20.18
N ASN A 107 14.50 -21.19 19.19
CA ASN A 107 15.58 -22.17 19.24
C ASN A 107 16.99 -21.53 19.15
N HIS A 108 17.10 -20.30 18.64
CA HIS A 108 18.37 -19.58 18.46
C HIS A 108 18.54 -18.36 19.38
N GLY A 109 17.69 -18.23 20.41
CA GLY A 109 17.88 -17.26 21.50
C GLY A 109 17.50 -15.82 21.18
N VAL A 110 16.56 -15.61 20.24
CA VAL A 110 15.91 -14.32 20.00
C VAL A 110 14.44 -14.38 20.44
#